data_AF-A0A0Q4QL54-F1
#
_entry.id   AF-A0A0Q4QL54-F1
#
_cell.length_a   1.000
_cell.length_b   1.000
_cell.length_c   1.000
_cell.angle_alpha   90.00
_cell.angle_beta   90.00
_cell.angle_gamma   90.00
#
_symmetry.space_group_name_H-M   'P 1'
#
loop_
_entity.id
_entity.type
_entity.pdbx_description
1 polymer ?
#
loop_
_entity_poly.entity_id
_entity_poly.type
_entity_poly.pdbx_seq_one_letter_code
_entity_poly.pdbx_strand_id
1 'polypeptide(L)'
;MPQSPPHGRKLQDPDVLTTTTPTTTPPLFTVVPAGIFGPLASANRQNYWSLLCRMFDEFFGPDAPVPPSHGFPRREITAAIERYLLTDDPWEDEDGQAPDAPLNVRANAIHDRFRAAGWLRQERIGAREMVTMPPMVAQLLSTLVEFSEHGPTFVSAKMRSVELQLQQVAEGRMDGGILDEAADQARRLLVSLASMSLQVRDLMPELSKAETTAQFARQWFERYVGQLFIGDYAELHRADHPMARRSSILAMVQQLESGAPRETLVAWYREHVTGGDEARAQQRLSRSLGRLRELERIDEYLTRLDEDIRQANRRALAFLDYRLCAPDRLDVLLRRACRGVLSAPEEALRLPVAPGPLMDETRLRPPHRRPVPIPRSANATTPPTPEQLARLSLLRRMKRARLVNAEDMARYVGRHLQQGAAIDSARLDIASIEDLRAYQTLLTLALRGNRIGGLRREDPLGRLLRGFRVELLDAGSGENNDYLRGPRFRILRVGATLPETA
;
A
#
# COMPACT_ATOMS: atom_id res chain seq x y z
N MET A 1 -74.88 39.95 -5.23
CA MET A 1 -74.64 41.34 -4.79
C MET A 1 -75.37 41.50 -3.47
N PRO A 2 -74.70 41.68 -2.31
CA PRO A 2 -73.54 42.56 -2.11
C PRO A 2 -72.28 41.90 -1.48
N GLN A 3 -71.15 42.54 -1.77
CA GLN A 3 -69.92 42.79 -0.99
C GLN A 3 -69.21 41.67 -0.20
N SER A 4 -67.99 41.37 -0.67
CA SER A 4 -66.92 40.63 -0.01
C SER A 4 -66.31 41.36 1.19
N PRO A 5 -65.76 40.62 2.18
CA PRO A 5 -64.64 41.05 3.01
C PRO A 5 -63.34 40.25 2.70
N PRO A 6 -62.18 40.69 3.23
CA PRO A 6 -60.89 40.55 2.55
C PRO A 6 -59.88 39.59 3.23
N HIS A 7 -58.83 39.32 2.45
CA HIS A 7 -57.45 38.99 2.81
C HIS A 7 -57.13 37.79 3.72
N GLY A 8 -56.48 36.80 3.08
CA GLY A 8 -55.90 35.63 3.70
C GLY A 8 -54.76 35.94 4.67
N ARG A 9 -54.82 35.28 5.82
CA ARG A 9 -53.72 35.12 6.78
C ARG A 9 -52.63 34.27 6.15
N LYS A 10 -51.42 34.82 6.00
CA LYS A 10 -50.19 34.03 5.90
C LYS A 10 -49.68 33.77 7.33
N LEU A 11 -49.41 32.50 7.58
CA LEU A 11 -48.78 31.97 8.79
C LEU A 11 -47.39 32.62 8.97
N GLN A 12 -47.11 33.10 10.19
CA GLN A 12 -45.78 33.53 10.63
C GLN A 12 -44.96 32.29 11.01
N ASP A 13 -43.84 32.07 10.32
CA ASP A 13 -42.74 31.23 10.81
C ASP A 13 -41.84 32.07 11.74
N PRO A 14 -41.33 31.50 12.85
CA PRO A 14 -40.44 32.20 13.76
C PRO A 14 -39.01 32.31 13.18
N ASP A 15 -38.49 33.54 13.15
CA ASP A 15 -37.10 33.86 12.79
C ASP A 15 -36.10 33.05 13.64
N VAL A 16 -35.47 32.06 13.01
CA VAL A 16 -34.26 31.43 13.50
C VAL A 16 -33.12 32.41 13.24
N LEU A 17 -32.67 33.10 14.28
CA LEU A 17 -31.41 33.84 14.29
C LEU A 17 -30.24 32.87 14.17
N THR A 18 -29.94 32.42 12.95
CA THR A 18 -28.63 31.86 12.61
C THR A 18 -27.61 32.99 12.61
N THR A 19 -26.96 33.21 13.75
CA THR A 19 -25.70 33.96 13.81
C THR A 19 -24.57 33.08 13.26
N THR A 20 -24.56 32.89 11.94
CA THR A 20 -23.36 32.43 11.23
C THR A 20 -22.32 33.54 11.32
N THR A 21 -21.46 33.48 12.33
CA THR A 21 -20.20 34.22 12.33
C THR A 21 -19.42 33.82 11.08
N PRO A 22 -19.04 34.74 10.18
CA PRO A 22 -18.25 34.39 9.01
C PRO A 22 -16.88 33.88 9.48
N THR A 23 -16.58 32.61 9.17
CA THR A 23 -15.24 32.05 9.31
C THR A 23 -14.28 32.91 8.50
N THR A 24 -13.56 33.80 9.16
CA THR A 24 -12.59 34.68 8.52
C THR A 24 -11.38 33.82 8.15
N THR A 25 -11.18 33.57 6.85
CA THR A 25 -10.01 32.84 6.36
C THR A 25 -8.75 33.58 6.81
N PRO A 26 -7.82 32.94 7.52
CA PRO A 26 -6.59 33.59 7.96
C PRO A 26 -5.75 33.99 6.73
N PRO A 27 -5.24 35.23 6.66
CA PRO A 27 -4.53 35.72 5.47
C PRO A 27 -3.08 35.21 5.47
N LEU A 28 -2.80 34.10 4.79
CA LEU A 28 -1.45 33.49 4.73
C LEU A 28 -0.35 34.46 4.28
N PHE A 29 -0.63 35.27 3.25
CA PHE A 29 0.35 36.16 2.62
C PHE A 29 0.63 37.46 3.40
N THR A 30 0.07 37.62 4.60
CA THR A 30 0.56 38.63 5.55
C THR A 30 1.72 38.10 6.38
N VAL A 31 1.89 36.78 6.45
CA VAL A 31 2.93 36.10 7.24
C VAL A 31 4.09 35.64 6.37
N VAL A 32 3.81 35.23 5.13
CA VAL A 32 4.80 34.69 4.18
C VAL A 32 4.84 35.54 2.90
N PRO A 33 6.01 35.77 2.28
CA PRO A 33 6.12 36.49 1.01
C PRO A 33 5.21 35.92 -0.09
N ALA A 34 4.54 36.79 -0.87
CA ALA A 34 3.61 36.37 -1.92
C ALA A 34 4.27 35.52 -3.02
N GLY A 35 5.56 35.78 -3.31
CA GLY A 35 6.34 35.06 -4.33
C GLY A 35 6.98 33.76 -3.86
N ILE A 36 6.74 33.32 -2.62
CA ILE A 36 7.50 32.22 -2.00
C ILE A 36 7.42 30.92 -2.79
N PHE A 37 6.28 30.62 -3.41
CA PHE A 37 6.09 29.40 -4.20
C PHE A 37 6.65 29.49 -5.63
N GLY A 38 7.15 30.65 -6.06
CA GLY A 38 7.65 30.87 -7.42
C GLY A 38 8.68 29.83 -7.88
N PRO A 39 9.78 29.59 -7.13
CA PRO A 39 10.76 28.56 -7.45
C PRO A 39 10.19 27.13 -7.44
N LEU A 40 9.13 26.87 -6.66
CA LEU A 40 8.50 25.54 -6.56
C LEU A 40 7.39 25.33 -7.60
N ALA A 41 6.97 26.39 -8.29
CA ALA A 41 5.99 26.35 -9.36
C ALA A 41 6.63 26.32 -10.77
N SER A 42 7.95 26.45 -10.86
CA SER A 42 8.69 26.51 -12.12
C SER A 42 8.93 25.14 -12.76
N ALA A 43 9.50 25.15 -13.97
CA ALA A 43 9.96 23.94 -14.67
C ALA A 43 10.99 23.18 -13.81
N ASN A 44 11.93 23.92 -13.22
CA ASN A 44 13.01 23.39 -12.38
C ASN A 44 12.61 23.15 -10.90
N ARG A 45 11.32 23.05 -10.58
CA ARG A 45 10.80 22.93 -9.20
C ARG A 45 11.46 21.86 -8.34
N GLN A 46 11.78 20.69 -8.91
CA GLN A 46 12.39 19.58 -8.17
C GLN A 46 13.85 19.89 -7.78
N ASN A 47 14.56 20.58 -8.66
CA ASN A 47 15.94 21.02 -8.43
C ASN A 47 15.98 22.14 -7.38
N TYR A 48 15.06 23.11 -7.48
CA TYR A 48 14.91 24.16 -6.46
C TYR A 48 14.53 23.60 -5.09
N TRP A 49 13.60 22.64 -5.03
CA TRP A 49 13.24 21.97 -3.78
C TRP A 49 14.43 21.27 -3.15
N SER A 50 15.17 20.48 -3.94
CA SER A 50 16.34 19.75 -3.45
C SER A 50 17.42 20.69 -2.92
N LEU A 51 17.65 21.81 -3.62
CA LEU A 51 18.62 22.82 -3.21
C LEU A 51 18.18 23.54 -1.92
N LEU A 52 16.89 23.89 -1.79
CA LEU A 52 16.34 24.47 -0.56
C LEU A 52 16.50 23.52 0.63
N CYS A 53 16.25 22.22 0.47
CA CYS A 53 16.45 21.23 1.53
C CYS A 53 17.92 21.15 1.96
N ARG A 54 18.85 21.00 0.99
CA ARG A 54 20.28 20.93 1.30
C ARG A 54 20.81 22.20 1.97
N MET A 55 20.37 23.37 1.51
CA MET A 55 20.72 24.65 2.14
C MET A 55 20.11 24.78 3.54
N PHE A 56 18.90 24.28 3.75
CA PHE A 56 18.27 24.25 5.06
C PHE A 56 19.11 23.38 6.00
N ASP A 57 19.42 22.15 5.63
CA ASP A 57 20.21 21.23 6.46
C ASP A 57 21.61 21.77 6.78
N GLU A 58 22.28 22.42 5.81
CA GLU A 58 23.65 22.93 6.00
C GLU A 58 23.71 24.24 6.81
N PHE A 59 22.74 25.15 6.66
CA PHE A 59 22.85 26.52 7.19
C PHE A 59 21.70 27.01 8.07
N PHE A 60 20.46 26.59 7.82
CA PHE A 60 19.27 27.26 8.39
C PHE A 60 18.37 26.36 9.23
N GLY A 61 18.60 25.05 9.21
CA GLY A 61 17.82 24.02 9.86
C GLY A 61 18.20 23.81 11.33
N PRO A 62 17.43 22.99 12.05
CA PRO A 62 17.66 22.73 13.48
C PRO A 62 18.99 22.02 13.75
N ASP A 63 19.44 21.19 12.80
CA ASP A 63 20.68 20.43 12.88
C ASP A 63 21.90 21.19 12.32
N ALA A 64 21.67 22.37 11.73
CA ALA A 64 22.73 23.22 11.21
C ALA A 64 23.53 23.86 12.35
N PRO A 65 24.81 24.24 12.11
CA PRO A 65 25.57 25.03 13.07
C PRO A 65 24.83 26.32 13.44
N VAL A 66 24.94 26.74 14.69
CA VAL A 66 24.31 27.98 15.16
C VAL A 66 24.68 29.13 14.22
N PRO A 67 23.70 29.79 13.58
CA PRO A 67 24.00 30.82 12.59
C PRO A 67 24.68 32.01 13.28
N PRO A 68 25.61 32.70 12.60
CA PRO A 68 26.16 33.95 13.11
C PRO A 68 25.04 34.96 13.36
N SER A 69 25.20 35.86 14.33
CA SER A 69 24.19 36.84 14.74
C SER A 69 23.65 37.71 13.59
N HIS A 70 24.44 37.82 12.53
CA HIS A 70 24.19 38.64 11.36
C HIS A 70 23.92 37.81 10.09
N GLY A 71 23.82 36.49 10.20
CA GLY A 71 23.69 35.56 9.08
C GLY A 71 25.02 35.10 8.50
N PHE A 72 24.96 34.43 7.35
CA PHE A 72 26.12 33.89 6.65
C PHE A 72 26.61 34.84 5.56
N PRO A 73 27.91 34.97 5.30
CA PRO A 73 28.41 35.73 4.15
C PRO A 73 27.79 35.23 2.84
N ARG A 74 27.34 36.15 1.97
CA ARG A 74 26.77 35.80 0.65
C ARG A 74 27.65 34.84 -0.14
N ARG A 75 28.97 35.04 -0.09
CA ARG A 75 29.96 34.20 -0.80
C ARG A 75 29.90 32.74 -0.37
N GLU A 76 29.61 32.47 0.91
CA GLU A 76 29.51 31.13 1.45
C GLU A 76 28.27 30.42 0.93
N ILE A 77 27.12 31.10 0.95
CA ILE A 77 25.86 30.60 0.40
C ILE A 77 25.98 30.33 -1.11
N THR A 78 26.54 31.27 -1.89
CA THR A 78 26.71 31.06 -3.34
C THR A 78 27.70 29.94 -3.65
N ALA A 79 28.76 29.78 -2.85
CA ALA A 79 29.70 28.67 -3.02
C ALA A 79 29.07 27.32 -2.66
N ALA A 80 28.15 27.26 -1.69
CA ALA A 80 27.37 26.06 -1.41
C ALA A 80 26.48 25.68 -2.60
N ILE A 81 25.74 26.65 -3.16
CA ILE A 81 24.93 26.43 -4.37
C ILE A 81 25.80 25.91 -5.52
N GLU A 82 26.98 26.51 -5.74
CA GLU A 82 27.92 26.09 -6.78
C GLU A 82 28.39 24.63 -6.59
N ARG A 83 28.73 24.22 -5.36
CA ARG A 83 29.07 22.82 -5.03
C ARG A 83 27.93 21.85 -5.34
N TYR A 84 26.69 22.25 -5.08
CA TYR A 84 25.52 21.41 -5.36
C TYR A 84 25.26 21.24 -6.86
N LEU A 85 25.41 22.31 -7.64
CA LEU A 85 25.27 22.26 -9.09
C LEU A 85 26.33 21.35 -9.74
N LEU A 86 27.53 21.25 -9.14
CA LEU A 86 28.58 20.35 -9.62
C LEU A 86 28.22 18.85 -9.50
N THR A 87 27.26 18.51 -8.64
CA THR A 87 26.90 17.11 -8.31
C THR A 87 25.65 16.63 -9.07
N ASP A 88 24.66 17.49 -9.30
CA ASP A 88 23.38 17.18 -9.97
C ASP A 88 23.02 18.29 -10.98
N ASP A 89 23.17 18.02 -12.29
CA ASP A 89 22.89 19.03 -13.33
C ASP A 89 21.90 18.60 -14.44
N PRO A 90 20.64 18.26 -14.14
CA PRO A 90 19.57 18.25 -15.13
C PRO A 90 18.69 19.50 -14.97
N TRP A 91 19.23 20.70 -15.26
CA TRP A 91 18.45 21.94 -15.27
C TRP A 91 17.89 22.22 -16.65
N GLU A 92 16.59 22.53 -16.72
CA GLU A 92 15.94 22.98 -17.95
C GLU A 92 16.19 24.48 -18.17
N ASP A 93 16.32 24.87 -19.44
CA ASP A 93 16.38 26.26 -19.89
C ASP A 93 15.15 27.05 -19.42
N GLU A 94 15.35 28.00 -18.50
CA GLU A 94 14.30 28.87 -17.98
C GLU A 94 14.80 30.32 -17.93
N ASP A 95 13.97 31.28 -18.36
CA ASP A 95 14.22 32.73 -18.28
C ASP A 95 15.59 33.19 -18.82
N GLY A 96 16.08 32.59 -19.91
CA GLY A 96 17.33 33.00 -20.57
C GLY A 96 18.60 32.58 -19.84
N GLN A 97 18.51 31.68 -18.85
CA GLN A 97 19.66 31.05 -18.21
C GLN A 97 19.97 29.73 -18.89
N ALA A 98 20.79 29.79 -19.95
CA ALA A 98 21.32 28.60 -20.60
C ALA A 98 22.01 27.69 -19.56
N PRO A 99 21.72 26.37 -19.53
CA PRO A 99 22.45 25.38 -18.73
C PRO A 99 23.98 25.48 -18.92
N ASP A 100 24.41 25.95 -20.09
CA ASP A 100 25.79 26.17 -20.51
C ASP A 100 26.47 27.38 -19.83
N ALA A 101 25.74 28.19 -19.05
CA ALA A 101 26.33 29.29 -18.30
C ALA A 101 27.30 28.78 -17.21
N PRO A 102 28.42 29.49 -16.93
CA PRO A 102 29.34 29.11 -15.87
C PRO A 102 28.64 28.91 -14.51
N LEU A 103 29.08 27.90 -13.74
CA LEU A 103 28.42 27.50 -12.48
C LEU A 103 28.29 28.66 -11.48
N ASN A 104 29.29 29.53 -11.40
CA ASN A 104 29.24 30.72 -10.56
C ASN A 104 28.12 31.68 -10.99
N VAL A 105 27.88 31.89 -12.29
CA VAL A 105 26.78 32.72 -12.80
C VAL A 105 25.43 32.11 -12.43
N ARG A 106 25.29 30.79 -12.63
CA ARG A 106 24.07 30.04 -12.27
C ARG A 106 23.80 30.07 -10.77
N ALA A 107 24.82 29.88 -9.93
CA ALA A 107 24.70 29.94 -8.48
C ALA A 107 24.22 31.32 -7.99
N ASN A 108 24.77 32.40 -8.57
CA ASN A 108 24.32 33.76 -8.27
C ASN A 108 22.87 34.00 -8.71
N ALA A 109 22.50 33.53 -9.90
CA ALA A 109 21.13 33.63 -10.40
C ALA A 109 20.11 32.88 -9.51
N ILE A 110 20.44 31.67 -9.08
CA ILE A 110 19.58 30.89 -8.17
C ILE A 110 19.45 31.59 -6.81
N HIS A 111 20.57 32.08 -6.26
CA HIS A 111 20.55 32.89 -5.04
C HIS A 111 19.60 34.09 -5.18
N ASP A 112 19.71 34.83 -6.29
CA ASP A 112 18.86 36.00 -6.53
C ASP A 112 17.39 35.63 -6.73
N ARG A 113 17.10 34.46 -7.32
CA ARG A 113 15.73 33.92 -7.41
C ARG A 113 15.17 33.59 -6.03
N PHE A 114 15.95 32.94 -5.16
CA PHE A 114 15.53 32.67 -3.78
C PHE A 114 15.34 33.95 -2.98
N ARG A 115 16.19 34.95 -3.18
CA ARG A 115 16.03 36.28 -2.59
C ARG A 115 14.75 36.98 -3.08
N ALA A 116 14.51 36.98 -4.39
CA ALA A 116 13.33 37.61 -4.99
C ALA A 116 12.01 36.94 -4.57
N ALA A 117 12.01 35.61 -4.43
CA ALA A 117 10.87 34.85 -3.93
C ALA A 117 10.65 35.03 -2.40
N GLY A 118 11.65 35.54 -1.69
CA GLY A 118 11.59 35.77 -0.24
C GLY A 118 12.05 34.58 0.61
N TRP A 119 12.67 33.55 0.02
CA TRP A 119 13.32 32.46 0.75
C TRP A 119 14.53 32.95 1.55
N LEU A 120 15.27 33.91 0.99
CA LEU A 120 16.46 34.48 1.59
C LEU A 120 16.31 36.00 1.74
N ARG A 121 16.87 36.54 2.81
CA ARG A 121 17.05 37.98 3.01
C ARG A 121 18.54 38.30 2.99
N GLN A 122 18.89 39.31 2.20
CA GLN A 122 20.24 39.82 2.12
C GLN A 122 20.31 41.20 2.77
N GLU A 123 21.19 41.37 3.75
CA GLU A 123 21.42 42.63 4.45
C GLU A 123 22.91 42.98 4.39
N ARG A 124 23.21 44.28 4.25
CA ARG A 124 24.58 44.77 4.22
C ARG A 124 25.00 45.22 5.61
N ILE A 125 26.00 44.56 6.17
CA ILE A 125 26.54 44.88 7.50
C ILE A 125 27.99 45.30 7.32
N GLY A 126 28.22 46.62 7.39
CA GLY A 126 29.48 47.25 7.03
C GLY A 126 29.84 47.01 5.55
N ALA A 127 30.97 46.34 5.32
CA ALA A 127 31.47 46.01 3.99
C ALA A 127 31.05 44.62 3.49
N ARG A 128 30.34 43.82 4.30
CA ARG A 128 29.96 42.44 3.95
C ARG A 128 28.46 42.34 3.68
N GLU A 129 28.12 41.54 2.68
CA GLU A 129 26.75 41.13 2.42
C GLU A 129 26.48 39.84 3.17
N MET A 130 25.47 39.87 4.03
CA MET A 130 25.08 38.76 4.88
C MET A 130 23.70 38.26 4.45
N VAL A 131 23.51 36.95 4.54
CA VAL A 131 22.32 36.24 4.10
C VAL A 131 21.71 35.52 5.29
N THR A 132 20.41 35.68 5.45
CA THR A 132 19.60 35.01 6.48
C THR A 132 18.35 34.41 5.84
N MET A 133 17.79 33.39 6.47
CA MET A 133 16.44 32.90 6.16
C MET A 133 15.46 33.53 7.16
N PRO A 134 14.38 34.21 6.71
CA PRO A 134 13.37 34.74 7.62
C PRO A 134 12.76 33.63 8.51
N PRO A 135 12.51 33.86 9.81
CA PRO A 135 12.04 32.79 10.71
C PRO A 135 10.75 32.09 10.27
N MET A 136 9.77 32.86 9.76
CA MET A 136 8.51 32.30 9.25
C MET A 136 8.71 31.44 8.00
N VAL A 137 9.73 31.77 7.19
CA VAL A 137 10.08 31.00 5.99
C VAL A 137 10.83 29.73 6.38
N ALA A 138 11.74 29.80 7.36
CA ALA A 138 12.40 28.61 7.91
C ALA A 138 11.38 27.64 8.52
N GLN A 139 10.38 28.16 9.25
CA GLN A 139 9.28 27.35 9.80
C GLN A 139 8.41 26.73 8.69
N LEU A 140 8.10 27.48 7.64
CA LEU A 140 7.41 26.96 6.47
C LEU A 140 8.22 25.83 5.81
N LEU A 141 9.52 26.04 5.57
CA LEU A 141 10.38 25.04 4.96
C LEU A 141 10.47 23.77 5.81
N SER A 142 10.68 23.92 7.12
CA SER A 142 10.66 22.79 8.06
C SER A 142 9.35 22.01 7.99
N THR A 143 8.20 22.71 7.90
CA THR A 143 6.88 22.07 7.76
C THR A 143 6.76 21.34 6.41
N LEU A 144 7.30 21.90 5.34
CA LEU A 144 7.31 21.26 4.01
C LEU A 144 8.24 20.04 3.96
N VAL A 145 9.39 20.09 4.65
CA VAL A 145 10.33 18.97 4.77
C VAL A 145 9.69 17.86 5.58
N GLU A 146 9.12 18.16 6.74
CA GLU A 146 8.34 17.20 7.54
C GLU A 146 7.20 16.58 6.72
N PHE A 147 6.53 17.40 5.89
CA PHE A 147 5.52 16.92 4.94
C PHE A 147 6.10 16.04 3.82
N SER A 148 7.37 16.16 3.46
CA SER A 148 8.00 15.28 2.47
C SER A 148 8.52 13.97 3.07
N GLU A 149 8.87 13.99 4.35
CA GLU A 149 9.55 12.89 5.05
C GLU A 149 8.61 11.90 5.75
N HIS A 150 7.29 12.01 5.57
CA HIS A 150 6.26 11.24 6.30
C HIS A 150 6.67 9.78 6.57
N GLY A 151 7.08 9.55 7.81
CA GLY A 151 7.34 8.23 8.36
C GLY A 151 6.08 7.55 8.91
N PRO A 152 6.23 6.34 9.46
CA PRO A 152 5.13 5.61 10.07
C PRO A 152 4.52 6.41 11.22
N THR A 153 3.20 6.59 11.22
CA THR A 153 2.51 7.22 12.36
C THR A 153 2.28 6.18 13.45
N PHE A 154 2.72 6.49 14.67
CA PHE A 154 2.50 5.66 15.85
C PHE A 154 1.28 6.16 16.64
N VAL A 155 0.14 5.50 16.46
CA VAL A 155 -1.16 5.96 16.98
C VAL A 155 -1.21 5.84 18.51
N SER A 156 -0.76 4.72 19.06
CA SER A 156 -0.79 4.41 20.49
C SER A 156 0.17 5.32 21.26
N ALA A 157 1.34 5.62 20.70
CA ALA A 157 2.29 6.56 21.28
C ALA A 157 1.69 7.98 21.37
N LYS A 158 1.03 8.46 20.29
CA LYS A 158 0.36 9.76 20.28
C LYS A 158 -0.83 9.80 21.25
N MET A 159 -1.65 8.76 21.31
CA MET A 159 -2.76 8.67 22.28
C MET A 159 -2.26 8.69 23.73
N ARG A 160 -1.17 7.97 24.03
CA ARG A 160 -0.55 7.98 25.35
C ARG A 160 0.02 9.36 25.70
N SER A 161 0.64 10.06 24.75
CA SER A 161 1.12 11.44 24.94
C SER A 161 -0.02 12.38 25.33
N VAL A 162 -1.12 12.36 24.56
CA VAL A 162 -2.32 13.17 24.83
C VAL A 162 -2.92 12.86 26.20
N GLU A 163 -3.03 11.57 26.54
CA GLU A 163 -3.53 11.13 27.85
C GLU A 163 -2.67 11.67 29.00
N LEU A 164 -1.34 11.53 28.91
CA LEU A 164 -0.42 12.01 29.95
C LEU A 164 -0.47 13.54 30.09
N GLN A 165 -0.51 14.27 28.98
CA GLN A 165 -0.63 15.72 28.99
C GLN A 165 -1.94 16.17 29.66
N LEU A 166 -3.06 15.53 29.32
CA LEU A 166 -4.35 15.82 29.93
C LEU A 166 -4.40 15.47 31.42
N GLN A 167 -3.75 14.39 31.83
CA GLN A 167 -3.67 14.01 33.23
C GLN A 167 -2.96 15.10 34.04
N GLN A 168 -1.83 15.63 33.56
CA GLN A 168 -1.12 16.71 34.26
C GLN A 168 -1.95 18.00 34.34
N VAL A 169 -2.72 18.33 33.30
CA VAL A 169 -3.63 19.49 33.29
C VAL A 169 -4.80 19.28 34.25
N ALA A 170 -5.41 18.10 34.26
CA ALA A 170 -6.51 17.75 35.17
C ALA A 170 -6.09 17.75 36.64
N GLU A 171 -4.84 17.36 36.93
CA GLU A 171 -4.23 17.41 38.26
C GLU A 171 -3.72 18.82 38.65
N GLY A 172 -3.86 19.82 37.77
CA GLY A 172 -3.45 21.20 38.03
C GLY A 172 -1.93 21.41 38.04
N ARG A 173 -1.15 20.49 37.48
CA ARG A 173 0.31 20.55 37.43
C ARG A 173 0.85 21.26 36.18
N MET A 174 0.01 21.40 35.16
CA MET A 174 0.33 22.06 33.89
C MET A 174 -0.82 22.95 33.43
N ASP A 175 -0.51 23.95 32.60
CA ASP A 175 -1.44 25.03 32.26
C ASP A 175 -2.16 24.84 30.90
N GLY A 176 -2.96 25.83 30.50
CA GLY A 176 -3.71 25.86 29.24
C GLY A 176 -2.85 25.73 27.97
N GLY A 177 -1.55 26.06 28.03
CA GLY A 177 -0.64 25.83 26.90
C GLY A 177 -0.46 24.35 26.56
N ILE A 178 -0.39 23.48 27.57
CA ILE A 178 -0.29 22.03 27.38
C ILE A 178 -1.61 21.45 26.90
N LEU A 179 -2.74 22.02 27.34
CA LEU A 179 -4.05 21.65 26.83
C LEU A 179 -4.19 21.94 25.32
N ASP A 180 -3.71 23.10 24.87
CA ASP A 180 -3.68 23.46 23.44
C ASP A 180 -2.78 22.50 22.63
N GLU A 181 -1.60 22.14 23.16
CA GLU A 181 -0.71 21.17 22.53
C GLU A 181 -1.36 19.78 22.43
N ALA A 182 -1.98 19.29 23.51
CA ALA A 182 -2.71 18.02 23.50
C ALA A 182 -3.85 18.02 22.47
N ALA A 183 -4.59 19.12 22.37
CA ALA A 183 -5.66 19.30 21.40
C ALA A 183 -5.13 19.32 19.95
N ASP A 184 -3.98 19.93 19.71
CA ASP A 184 -3.34 19.94 18.39
C ASP A 184 -2.76 18.57 18.03
N GLN A 185 -2.17 17.84 18.98
CA GLN A 185 -1.72 16.47 18.78
C GLN A 185 -2.87 15.53 18.42
N ALA A 186 -4.00 15.62 19.13
CA ALA A 186 -5.22 14.85 18.84
C ALA A 186 -5.76 15.15 17.43
N ARG A 187 -5.82 16.43 17.05
CA ARG A 187 -6.27 16.83 15.71
C ARG A 187 -5.34 16.32 14.61
N ARG A 188 -4.01 16.46 14.77
CA ARG A 188 -3.02 15.95 13.81
C ARG A 188 -3.13 14.43 13.65
N LEU A 189 -3.38 13.70 14.73
CA LEU A 189 -3.61 12.26 14.70
C LEU A 189 -4.82 11.90 13.83
N LEU A 190 -5.97 12.54 14.04
CA LEU A 190 -7.19 12.26 13.26
C LEU A 190 -7.02 12.60 11.77
N VAL A 191 -6.37 13.73 11.47
CA VAL A 191 -6.06 14.12 10.07
C VAL A 191 -5.15 13.10 9.41
N SER A 192 -4.12 12.63 10.12
CA SER A 192 -3.21 11.58 9.63
C SER A 192 -3.96 10.28 9.33
N LEU A 193 -4.80 9.79 10.26
CA LEU A 193 -5.62 8.59 10.05
C LEU A 193 -6.58 8.70 8.85
N ALA A 194 -7.21 9.87 8.70
CA ALA A 194 -8.10 10.15 7.56
C ALA A 194 -7.33 10.15 6.23
N SER A 195 -6.13 10.73 6.21
CA SER A 195 -5.27 10.79 5.02
C SER A 195 -4.75 9.41 4.62
N MET A 196 -4.31 8.59 5.59
CA MET A 196 -3.83 7.22 5.33
C MET A 196 -4.86 6.35 4.62
N SER A 197 -6.13 6.44 5.03
CA SER A 197 -7.22 5.71 4.37
C SER A 197 -7.31 6.03 2.87
N LEU A 198 -7.12 7.30 2.52
CA LEU A 198 -7.09 7.74 1.12
C LEU A 198 -5.83 7.26 0.39
N GLN A 199 -4.66 7.39 1.03
CA GLN A 199 -3.38 6.96 0.43
C GLN A 199 -3.36 5.44 0.14
N VAL A 200 -3.88 4.61 1.05
CA VAL A 200 -4.02 3.15 0.81
C VAL A 200 -4.90 2.86 -0.39
N ARG A 201 -5.96 3.66 -0.59
CA ARG A 201 -6.86 3.53 -1.73
C ARG A 201 -6.18 3.95 -3.05
N ASP A 202 -5.38 5.01 -3.02
CA ASP A 202 -4.69 5.56 -4.19
C ASP A 202 -3.44 4.76 -4.60
N LEU A 203 -2.86 4.00 -3.67
CA LEU A 203 -1.72 3.14 -3.91
C LEU A 203 -2.00 2.04 -4.96
N MET A 204 -3.23 1.50 -5.02
CA MET A 204 -3.57 0.45 -6.01
C MET A 204 -3.51 0.91 -7.48
N PRO A 205 -4.14 2.05 -7.87
CA PRO A 205 -3.96 2.63 -9.20
C PRO A 205 -2.50 2.85 -9.58
N GLU A 206 -1.66 3.31 -8.66
CA GLU A 206 -0.26 3.56 -8.95
C GLU A 206 0.51 2.27 -9.23
N LEU A 207 0.32 1.25 -8.40
CA LEU A 207 1.03 -0.02 -8.56
C LEU A 207 0.59 -0.81 -9.78
N SER A 208 -0.64 -0.59 -10.27
CA SER A 208 -1.09 -1.19 -11.53
C SER A 208 -0.24 -0.75 -12.73
N LYS A 209 0.51 0.36 -12.62
CA LYS A 209 1.45 0.83 -13.63
C LYS A 209 2.77 0.04 -13.64
N ALA A 210 3.03 -0.81 -12.65
CA ALA A 210 4.26 -1.58 -12.59
C ALA A 210 4.35 -2.61 -13.73
N GLU A 211 5.41 -2.54 -14.52
CA GLU A 211 5.58 -3.38 -15.71
C GLU A 211 5.85 -4.83 -15.35
N THR A 212 6.58 -5.07 -14.25
CA THR A 212 6.97 -6.42 -13.81
C THR A 212 6.41 -6.78 -12.45
N THR A 213 6.24 -8.08 -12.19
CA THR A 213 5.80 -8.60 -10.88
C THR A 213 6.79 -8.25 -9.78
N ALA A 214 8.10 -8.27 -10.07
CA ALA A 214 9.15 -7.91 -9.12
C ALA A 214 9.11 -6.41 -8.75
N GLN A 215 8.91 -5.53 -9.74
CA GLN A 215 8.73 -4.10 -9.52
C GLN A 215 7.46 -3.82 -8.72
N PHE A 216 6.36 -4.50 -9.03
CA PHE A 216 5.12 -4.41 -8.26
C PHE A 216 5.35 -4.80 -6.80
N ALA A 217 5.96 -5.97 -6.55
CA ALA A 217 6.22 -6.44 -5.19
C ALA A 217 7.13 -5.48 -4.43
N ARG A 218 8.20 -4.99 -5.06
CA ARG A 218 9.11 -4.01 -4.47
C ARG A 218 8.40 -2.71 -4.12
N GLN A 219 7.67 -2.12 -5.07
CA GLN A 219 6.92 -0.87 -4.84
C GLN A 219 5.81 -1.05 -3.82
N TRP A 220 5.12 -2.19 -3.82
CA TRP A 220 4.16 -2.56 -2.79
C TRP A 220 4.84 -2.55 -1.42
N PHE A 221 5.92 -3.31 -1.20
CA PHE A 221 6.57 -3.34 0.10
C PHE A 221 7.23 -2.00 0.49
N GLU A 222 7.93 -1.32 -0.40
CA GLU A 222 8.58 -0.03 -0.11
C GLU A 222 7.57 1.07 0.24
N ARG A 223 6.47 1.20 -0.51
CA ARG A 223 5.46 2.24 -0.26
C ARG A 223 4.46 1.86 0.81
N TYR A 224 3.96 0.62 0.80
CA TYR A 224 2.98 0.16 1.77
C TYR A 224 3.61 -0.04 3.16
N VAL A 225 4.77 -0.70 3.25
CA VAL A 225 5.43 -0.96 4.54
C VAL A 225 6.30 0.23 4.98
N GLY A 226 6.90 0.98 4.05
CA GLY A 226 7.74 2.12 4.38
C GLY A 226 6.98 3.43 4.70
N GLN A 227 5.87 3.70 4.02
CA GLN A 227 5.18 5.00 4.10
C GLN A 227 3.79 4.94 4.74
N LEU A 228 3.08 3.81 4.63
CA LEU A 228 1.68 3.66 5.11
C LEU A 228 1.53 2.73 6.31
N PHE A 229 2.63 2.11 6.76
CA PHE A 229 2.60 1.21 7.89
C PHE A 229 2.44 2.00 9.18
N ILE A 230 1.34 1.78 9.89
CA ILE A 230 1.23 2.19 11.29
C ILE A 230 2.15 1.25 12.08
N GLY A 231 3.26 1.76 12.58
CA GLY A 231 4.32 0.96 13.20
C GLY A 231 3.83 0.08 14.35
N ASP A 232 2.79 0.53 15.05
CA ASP A 232 2.12 -0.14 16.17
C ASP A 232 0.78 -0.78 15.78
N TYR A 233 0.50 -1.01 14.48
CA TYR A 233 -0.78 -1.55 14.01
C TYR A 233 -1.14 -2.91 14.63
N ALA A 234 -0.15 -3.78 14.79
CA ALA A 234 -0.31 -5.08 15.45
C ALA A 234 -0.61 -4.96 16.96
N GLU A 235 -0.28 -3.81 17.55
CA GLU A 235 -0.46 -3.52 18.97
C GLU A 235 -1.78 -2.81 19.24
N LEU A 236 -2.36 -2.15 18.22
CA LEU A 236 -3.71 -1.57 18.29
C LEU A 236 -4.75 -2.58 18.79
N HIS A 237 -4.57 -3.87 18.51
CA HIS A 237 -5.51 -4.94 18.89
C HIS A 237 -5.20 -5.60 20.25
N ARG A 238 -4.16 -5.17 20.98
CA ARG A 238 -3.78 -5.71 22.31
C ARG A 238 -4.36 -4.85 23.44
N ALA A 239 -4.29 -5.36 24.68
CA ALA A 239 -4.96 -4.78 25.86
C ALA A 239 -4.58 -3.32 26.20
N ASP A 240 -3.42 -2.82 25.76
CA ASP A 240 -3.03 -1.39 25.82
C ASP A 240 -3.66 -0.54 24.70
N HIS A 241 -4.87 -0.91 24.30
CA HIS A 241 -5.58 -0.38 23.12
C HIS A 241 -5.79 1.13 23.25
N PRO A 242 -5.69 1.89 22.13
CA PRO A 242 -6.15 3.29 22.05
C PRO A 242 -7.55 3.54 22.61
N MET A 243 -8.40 2.51 22.70
CA MET A 243 -9.76 2.59 23.23
C MET A 243 -9.82 2.80 24.73
N ALA A 244 -8.96 2.12 25.48
CA ALA A 244 -8.85 2.33 26.93
C ALA A 244 -8.34 3.75 27.23
N ARG A 245 -7.43 4.27 26.40
CA ARG A 245 -6.91 5.64 26.52
C ARG A 245 -7.93 6.67 26.08
N ARG A 246 -8.71 6.40 25.01
CA ARG A 246 -9.79 7.29 24.54
C ARG A 246 -10.80 7.55 25.65
N SER A 247 -11.28 6.50 26.32
CA SER A 247 -12.27 6.68 27.40
C SER A 247 -11.71 7.51 28.56
N SER A 248 -10.45 7.28 28.93
CA SER A 248 -9.71 8.09 29.92
C SER A 248 -9.59 9.56 29.52
N ILE A 249 -9.17 9.81 28.27
CA ILE A 249 -9.06 11.16 27.68
C ILE A 249 -10.42 11.88 27.71
N LEU A 250 -11.48 11.23 27.25
CA LEU A 250 -12.82 11.83 27.19
C LEU A 250 -13.38 12.13 28.60
N ALA A 251 -13.10 11.26 29.57
CA ALA A 251 -13.45 11.51 30.97
C ALA A 251 -12.72 12.74 31.53
N MET A 252 -11.41 12.88 31.26
CA MET A 252 -10.66 14.08 31.64
C MET A 252 -11.16 15.34 30.94
N VAL A 253 -11.51 15.26 29.65
CA VAL A 253 -12.12 16.39 28.91
C VAL A 253 -13.43 16.82 29.56
N GLN A 254 -14.27 15.88 29.97
CA GLN A 254 -15.53 16.18 30.68
C GLN A 254 -15.27 16.84 32.05
N GLN A 255 -14.25 16.38 32.78
CA GLN A 255 -13.81 16.99 34.04
C GLN A 255 -13.30 18.42 33.82
N LEU A 256 -12.52 18.67 32.77
CA LEU A 256 -12.00 20.02 32.46
C LEU A 256 -13.10 20.97 31.95
N GLU A 257 -14.17 20.44 31.37
CA GLU A 257 -15.29 21.24 30.88
C GLU A 257 -16.27 21.68 31.99
N SER A 258 -16.46 20.84 33.01
CA SER A 258 -17.52 21.02 34.02
C SER A 258 -17.03 21.05 35.46
N GLY A 259 -15.77 20.69 35.72
CA GLY A 259 -15.19 20.59 37.05
C GLY A 259 -14.43 21.85 37.49
N ALA A 260 -13.91 21.77 38.71
CA ALA A 260 -13.12 22.84 39.35
C ALA A 260 -11.93 23.38 38.52
N PRO A 261 -11.18 22.57 37.73
CA PRO A 261 -10.05 23.07 36.94
C PRO A 261 -10.44 24.08 35.85
N ARG A 262 -11.72 24.11 35.45
CA ARG A 262 -12.22 24.97 34.36
C ARG A 262 -11.94 26.45 34.64
N GLU A 263 -12.24 26.92 35.85
CA GLU A 263 -12.08 28.34 36.22
C GLU A 263 -10.61 28.75 36.18
N THR A 264 -9.72 27.88 36.68
CA THR A 264 -8.26 28.07 36.63
C THR A 264 -7.76 28.18 35.20
N LEU A 265 -8.24 27.31 34.30
CA LEU A 265 -7.86 27.35 32.88
C LEU A 265 -8.37 28.61 32.18
N VAL A 266 -9.62 29.02 32.43
CA VAL A 266 -10.17 30.28 31.88
C VAL A 266 -9.36 31.47 32.36
N ALA A 267 -9.02 31.53 33.66
CA ALA A 267 -8.18 32.58 34.22
C ALA A 267 -6.80 32.62 33.55
N TRP A 268 -6.16 31.46 33.35
CA TRP A 268 -4.87 31.36 32.68
C TRP A 268 -4.93 31.89 31.23
N TYR A 269 -5.92 31.46 30.44
CA TYR A 269 -6.10 31.96 29.06
C TYR A 269 -6.37 33.46 29.02
N ARG A 270 -7.13 33.97 30.00
CA ARG A 270 -7.44 35.40 30.13
C ARG A 270 -6.18 36.22 30.35
N GLU A 271 -5.29 35.75 31.22
CA GLU A 271 -4.03 36.42 31.56
C GLU A 271 -2.99 36.32 30.44
N HIS A 272 -2.80 35.14 29.86
CA HIS A 272 -1.63 34.85 29.00
C HIS A 272 -1.91 34.94 27.49
N VAL A 273 -3.17 34.82 27.05
CA VAL A 273 -3.49 34.64 25.62
C VAL A 273 -4.47 35.70 25.09
N THR A 274 -5.48 36.09 25.87
CA THR A 274 -6.57 36.94 25.37
C THR A 274 -6.52 38.39 25.85
N GLY A 275 -5.46 38.78 26.56
CA GLY A 275 -5.24 40.15 27.00
C GLY A 275 -6.34 40.67 27.93
N GLY A 276 -6.88 39.81 28.80
CA GLY A 276 -7.92 40.17 29.77
C GLY A 276 -9.35 39.83 29.33
N ASP A 277 -9.59 39.45 28.08
CA ASP A 277 -10.95 39.15 27.57
C ASP A 277 -11.41 37.74 27.98
N GLU A 278 -12.36 37.70 28.92
CA GLU A 278 -12.98 36.49 29.47
C GLU A 278 -13.76 35.68 28.41
N ALA A 279 -14.52 36.35 27.54
CA ALA A 279 -15.33 35.67 26.53
C ALA A 279 -14.44 34.95 25.50
N ARG A 280 -13.34 35.61 25.09
CA ARG A 280 -12.33 34.99 24.22
C ARG A 280 -11.58 33.86 24.91
N ALA A 281 -11.30 33.98 26.21
CA ALA A 281 -10.65 32.92 26.99
C ALA A 281 -11.52 31.66 27.07
N GLN A 282 -12.82 31.83 27.34
CA GLN A 282 -13.79 30.72 27.33
C GLN A 282 -13.93 30.10 25.93
N GLN A 283 -13.92 30.91 24.86
CA GLN A 283 -13.94 30.41 23.49
C GLN A 283 -12.68 29.63 23.12
N ARG A 284 -11.51 30.03 23.64
CA ARG A 284 -10.25 29.30 23.42
C ARG A 284 -10.30 27.94 24.09
N LEU A 285 -10.69 27.89 25.36
CA LEU A 285 -10.86 26.65 26.11
C LEU A 285 -11.85 25.71 25.42
N SER A 286 -13.04 26.20 25.04
CA SER A 286 -14.06 25.37 24.38
C SER A 286 -13.59 24.82 23.04
N ARG A 287 -12.78 25.58 22.28
CA ARG A 287 -12.17 25.11 21.03
C ARG A 287 -11.19 23.96 21.28
N SER A 288 -10.31 24.08 22.27
CA SER A 288 -9.31 23.05 22.58
C SER A 288 -9.97 21.77 23.10
N LEU A 289 -10.97 21.89 23.99
CA LEU A 289 -11.77 20.76 24.45
C LEU A 289 -12.59 20.13 23.31
N GLY A 290 -13.16 20.94 22.42
CA GLY A 290 -13.87 20.46 21.23
C GLY A 290 -12.99 19.63 20.29
N ARG A 291 -11.75 20.05 20.06
CA ARG A 291 -10.76 19.26 19.28
C ARG A 291 -10.45 17.91 19.90
N LEU A 292 -10.36 17.84 21.23
CA LEU A 292 -10.14 16.59 21.95
C LEU A 292 -11.36 15.67 21.89
N ARG A 293 -12.59 16.21 21.88
CA ARG A 293 -13.82 15.41 21.70
C ARG A 293 -13.90 14.71 20.36
N GLU A 294 -13.31 15.26 19.31
CA GLU A 294 -13.25 14.58 18.00
C GLU A 294 -12.57 13.20 18.08
N LEU A 295 -11.76 12.92 19.13
CA LEU A 295 -11.23 11.58 19.38
C LEU A 295 -12.31 10.54 19.64
N GLU A 296 -13.54 10.94 19.97
CA GLU A 296 -14.69 10.02 20.00
C GLU A 296 -14.82 9.24 18.69
N ARG A 297 -14.55 9.90 17.56
CA ARG A 297 -14.69 9.34 16.20
C ARG A 297 -13.49 8.52 15.74
N ILE A 298 -12.44 8.38 16.57
CA ILE A 298 -11.23 7.65 16.18
C ILE A 298 -11.53 6.20 15.76
N ASP A 299 -12.56 5.58 16.32
CA ASP A 299 -13.04 4.24 15.94
C ASP A 299 -13.50 4.16 14.48
N GLU A 300 -14.19 5.19 14.01
CA GLU A 300 -14.66 5.25 12.62
C GLU A 300 -13.47 5.30 11.66
N TYR A 301 -12.46 6.11 12.00
CA TYR A 301 -11.24 6.22 11.21
C TYR A 301 -10.44 4.92 11.22
N LEU A 302 -10.25 4.29 12.38
CA LEU A 302 -9.54 3.02 12.49
C LEU A 302 -10.27 1.90 11.75
N THR A 303 -11.60 1.78 11.91
CA THR A 303 -12.41 0.76 11.23
C THR A 303 -12.38 0.92 9.72
N ARG A 304 -12.43 2.17 9.24
CA ARG A 304 -12.35 2.47 7.81
C ARG A 304 -10.98 2.12 7.25
N LEU A 305 -9.92 2.56 7.93
CA LEU A 305 -8.54 2.25 7.55
C LEU A 305 -8.32 0.73 7.49
N ASP A 306 -8.86 0.00 8.47
CA ASP A 306 -8.86 -1.45 8.53
C ASP A 306 -9.46 -2.11 7.29
N GLU A 307 -10.61 -1.63 6.83
CA GLU A 307 -11.26 -2.16 5.63
C GLU A 307 -10.48 -1.79 4.37
N ASP A 308 -9.97 -0.56 4.27
CA ASP A 308 -9.15 -0.09 3.17
C ASP A 308 -7.86 -0.94 3.06
N ILE A 309 -7.20 -1.22 4.20
CA ILE A 309 -6.04 -2.12 4.29
C ILE A 309 -6.39 -3.54 3.85
N ARG A 310 -7.47 -4.13 4.38
CA ARG A 310 -7.90 -5.49 3.99
C ARG A 310 -8.23 -5.57 2.51
N GLN A 311 -8.86 -4.54 1.96
CA GLN A 311 -9.19 -4.47 0.54
C GLN A 311 -7.94 -4.32 -0.33
N ALA A 312 -7.00 -3.47 0.06
CA ALA A 312 -5.72 -3.31 -0.64
C ALA A 312 -4.92 -4.63 -0.62
N ASN A 313 -4.77 -5.27 0.54
CA ASN A 313 -4.09 -6.57 0.67
C ASN A 313 -4.73 -7.66 -0.20
N ARG A 314 -6.07 -7.79 -0.16
CA ARG A 314 -6.79 -8.76 -1.01
C ARG A 314 -6.55 -8.50 -2.50
N ARG A 315 -6.56 -7.25 -2.93
CA ARG A 315 -6.32 -6.87 -4.34
C ARG A 315 -4.89 -7.12 -4.76
N ALA A 316 -3.92 -6.76 -3.93
CA ALA A 316 -2.50 -6.99 -4.22
C ALA A 316 -2.20 -8.48 -4.35
N LEU A 317 -2.72 -9.32 -3.44
CA LEU A 317 -2.60 -10.78 -3.53
C LEU A 317 -3.26 -11.33 -4.80
N ALA A 318 -4.50 -10.92 -5.09
CA ALA A 318 -5.20 -11.36 -6.30
C ALA A 318 -4.44 -10.96 -7.58
N PHE A 319 -3.83 -9.77 -7.59
CA PHE A 319 -3.03 -9.30 -8.71
C PHE A 319 -1.72 -10.09 -8.87
N LEU A 320 -1.03 -10.38 -7.76
CA LEU A 320 0.16 -11.23 -7.75
C LEU A 320 -0.17 -12.64 -8.21
N ASP A 321 -1.20 -13.26 -7.65
CA ASP A 321 -1.68 -14.58 -8.03
C ASP A 321 -2.03 -14.64 -9.51
N TYR A 322 -2.73 -13.61 -10.02
CA TYR A 322 -3.02 -13.49 -11.44
C TYR A 322 -1.73 -13.44 -12.27
N ARG A 323 -0.76 -12.58 -11.94
CA ARG A 323 0.49 -12.48 -12.70
C ARG A 323 1.37 -13.72 -12.62
N LEU A 324 1.31 -14.48 -11.52
CA LEU A 324 2.07 -15.71 -11.33
C LEU A 324 1.44 -16.92 -12.04
N CYS A 325 0.10 -16.96 -12.10
CA CYS A 325 -0.64 -18.06 -12.72
C CYS A 325 -0.98 -17.80 -14.20
N ALA A 326 -1.00 -16.54 -14.63
CA ALA A 326 -1.30 -16.20 -16.02
C ALA A 326 -0.17 -16.72 -16.94
N PRO A 327 -0.52 -17.35 -18.08
CA PRO A 327 0.44 -17.67 -19.12
C PRO A 327 1.19 -16.40 -19.56
N ASP A 328 2.50 -16.54 -19.81
CA ASP A 328 3.33 -15.46 -20.32
C ASP A 328 2.68 -14.81 -21.55
N ARG A 329 2.52 -13.48 -21.54
CA ARG A 329 1.87 -12.68 -22.60
C ARG A 329 0.38 -12.95 -22.84
N LEU A 330 -0.38 -13.41 -21.84
CA LEU A 330 -1.84 -13.57 -21.93
C LEU A 330 -2.53 -12.31 -22.47
N ASP A 331 -2.10 -11.12 -22.06
CA ASP A 331 -2.66 -9.83 -22.49
C ASP A 331 -2.48 -9.63 -24.01
N VAL A 332 -1.34 -10.05 -24.56
CA VAL A 332 -1.05 -10.01 -26.00
C VAL A 332 -1.92 -11.01 -26.74
N LEU A 333 -2.09 -12.21 -26.17
CA LEU A 333 -2.97 -13.24 -26.73
C LEU A 333 -4.44 -12.79 -26.73
N LEU A 334 -4.90 -12.13 -25.66
CA LEU A 334 -6.23 -11.55 -25.56
C LEU A 334 -6.42 -10.41 -26.57
N ARG A 335 -5.49 -9.45 -26.67
CA ARG A 335 -5.55 -8.39 -27.68
C ARG A 335 -5.56 -8.95 -29.10
N ARG A 336 -4.74 -9.97 -29.37
CA ARG A 336 -4.71 -10.66 -30.66
C ARG A 336 -6.01 -11.38 -30.95
N ALA A 337 -6.60 -12.06 -29.96
CA ALA A 337 -7.89 -12.72 -30.07
C ALA A 337 -9.00 -11.69 -30.31
N CYS A 338 -9.06 -10.59 -29.56
CA CYS A 338 -10.04 -9.52 -29.75
C CYS A 338 -9.91 -8.88 -31.14
N ARG A 339 -8.69 -8.57 -31.61
CA ARG A 339 -8.50 -8.09 -32.98
C ARG A 339 -8.94 -9.11 -34.01
N GLY A 340 -8.56 -10.38 -33.81
CA GLY A 340 -8.96 -11.48 -34.68
C GLY A 340 -10.47 -11.60 -34.79
N VAL A 341 -11.19 -11.47 -33.67
CA VAL A 341 -12.66 -11.46 -33.61
C VAL A 341 -13.23 -10.26 -34.36
N LEU A 342 -12.72 -9.05 -34.11
CA LEU A 342 -13.18 -7.83 -34.77
C LEU A 342 -12.92 -7.82 -36.28
N SER A 343 -11.88 -8.53 -36.75
CA SER A 343 -11.52 -8.66 -38.17
C SER A 343 -12.11 -9.89 -38.85
N ALA A 344 -12.70 -10.82 -38.11
CA ALA A 344 -13.23 -12.05 -38.67
C ALA A 344 -14.61 -11.80 -39.31
N PRO A 345 -14.91 -12.46 -40.45
CA PRO A 345 -16.26 -12.43 -41.01
C PRO A 345 -17.25 -13.07 -40.02
N GLU A 346 -18.49 -12.59 -40.00
CA GLU A 346 -19.54 -12.99 -39.05
C GLU A 346 -19.79 -14.51 -39.04
N GLU A 347 -19.60 -15.16 -40.19
CA GLU A 347 -19.72 -16.61 -40.36
C GLU A 347 -18.63 -17.41 -39.62
N ALA A 348 -17.45 -16.83 -39.42
CA ALA A 348 -16.33 -17.44 -38.68
C ALA A 348 -16.41 -17.20 -37.16
N LEU A 349 -17.27 -16.26 -36.72
CA LEU A 349 -17.54 -15.96 -35.31
C LEU A 349 -18.57 -16.90 -34.67
N ARG A 350 -18.83 -18.04 -35.30
CA ARG A 350 -19.76 -19.03 -34.76
C ARG A 350 -19.11 -19.78 -33.60
N LEU A 351 -19.59 -19.50 -32.39
CA LEU A 351 -19.37 -20.39 -31.26
C LEU A 351 -19.91 -21.78 -31.65
N PRO A 352 -19.18 -22.88 -31.37
CA PRO A 352 -19.64 -24.25 -31.65
C PRO A 352 -20.83 -24.70 -30.79
N VAL A 353 -21.47 -23.76 -30.09
CA VAL A 353 -22.60 -23.97 -29.20
C VAL A 353 -23.76 -23.17 -29.76
N ALA A 354 -24.83 -23.87 -30.17
CA ALA A 354 -26.06 -23.20 -30.58
C ALA A 354 -26.63 -22.37 -29.41
N PRO A 355 -27.24 -21.20 -29.66
CA PRO A 355 -28.02 -20.49 -28.64
C PRO A 355 -29.13 -21.44 -28.19
N GLY A 356 -28.94 -22.00 -27.02
CA GLY A 356 -29.82 -22.99 -26.42
C GLY A 356 -29.99 -22.67 -24.93
N PRO A 357 -30.78 -23.46 -24.21
CA PRO A 357 -31.16 -23.18 -22.83
C PRO A 357 -29.98 -23.05 -21.83
N LEU A 358 -28.75 -23.40 -22.23
CA LEU A 358 -27.53 -23.20 -21.45
C LEU A 358 -26.99 -21.75 -21.47
N MET A 359 -27.38 -20.95 -22.46
CA MET A 359 -26.99 -19.54 -22.63
C MET A 359 -28.17 -18.58 -22.40
N ASP A 360 -29.24 -19.09 -21.78
CA ASP A 360 -30.44 -18.34 -21.43
C ASP A 360 -30.13 -17.34 -20.29
N GLU A 361 -30.65 -16.11 -20.39
CA GLU A 361 -30.51 -15.08 -19.36
C GLU A 361 -31.03 -15.53 -18.00
N THR A 362 -32.00 -16.44 -17.98
CA THR A 362 -32.54 -17.06 -16.75
C THR A 362 -31.54 -17.98 -16.04
N ARG A 363 -30.46 -18.39 -16.72
CA ARG A 363 -29.34 -19.15 -16.13
C ARG A 363 -28.17 -18.27 -15.70
N LEU A 364 -28.21 -16.97 -15.99
CA LEU A 364 -27.25 -16.04 -15.41
C LEU A 364 -27.41 -16.08 -13.89
N ARG A 365 -26.30 -16.27 -13.20
CA ARG A 365 -26.29 -16.32 -11.74
C ARG A 365 -26.82 -14.98 -11.22
N PRO A 366 -27.92 -14.95 -10.44
CA PRO A 366 -28.45 -13.70 -9.92
C PRO A 366 -27.38 -12.99 -9.08
N PRO A 367 -27.36 -11.65 -9.07
CA PRO A 367 -26.39 -10.89 -8.30
C PRO A 367 -26.45 -11.32 -6.84
N HIS A 368 -25.31 -11.77 -6.30
CA HIS A 368 -25.22 -12.19 -4.90
C HIS A 368 -25.50 -10.99 -4.00
N ARG A 369 -26.58 -11.06 -3.23
CA ARG A 369 -26.68 -10.23 -2.02
C ARG A 369 -25.52 -10.62 -1.11
N ARG A 370 -24.76 -9.62 -0.62
CA ARG A 370 -23.71 -9.87 0.38
C ARG A 370 -24.31 -10.70 1.51
N PRO A 371 -23.75 -11.89 1.81
CA PRO A 371 -24.24 -12.68 2.92
C PRO A 371 -24.14 -11.84 4.20
N VAL A 372 -25.19 -11.90 5.03
CA VAL A 372 -25.20 -11.25 6.34
C VAL A 372 -23.99 -11.77 7.12
N PRO A 373 -23.22 -10.90 7.81
CA PRO A 373 -22.07 -11.33 8.59
C PRO A 373 -22.49 -12.46 9.54
N ILE A 374 -21.86 -13.62 9.41
CA ILE A 374 -22.07 -14.71 10.35
C ILE A 374 -21.55 -14.19 11.70
N PRO A 375 -22.39 -14.13 12.76
CA PRO A 375 -21.92 -13.72 14.08
C PRO A 375 -20.77 -14.64 14.47
N ARG A 376 -19.62 -14.06 14.82
CA ARG A 376 -18.44 -14.82 15.23
C ARG A 376 -18.77 -15.58 16.50
N SER A 377 -19.12 -16.86 16.38
CA SER A 377 -19.01 -17.79 17.50
C SER A 377 -17.53 -18.11 17.69
N ALA A 378 -17.10 -18.21 18.95
CA ALA A 378 -15.78 -18.74 19.24
C ALA A 378 -15.66 -20.11 18.55
N ASN A 379 -14.56 -20.34 17.82
CA ASN A 379 -14.28 -21.64 17.25
C ASN A 379 -14.19 -22.65 18.39
N ALA A 380 -15.26 -23.43 18.60
CA ALA A 380 -15.20 -24.57 19.49
C ALA A 380 -14.29 -25.60 18.82
N THR A 381 -13.05 -25.69 19.28
CA THR A 381 -12.09 -26.72 18.88
C THR A 381 -12.49 -28.04 19.54
N THR A 382 -13.58 -28.65 19.06
CA THR A 382 -13.90 -30.03 19.42
C THR A 382 -12.78 -30.91 18.88
N PRO A 383 -12.07 -31.67 19.72
CA PRO A 383 -11.06 -32.60 19.23
C PRO A 383 -11.73 -33.63 18.31
N PRO A 384 -11.11 -33.98 17.18
CA PRO A 384 -11.70 -34.90 16.21
C PRO A 384 -11.94 -36.27 16.85
N THR A 385 -13.08 -36.88 16.55
CA THR A 385 -13.40 -38.21 17.07
C THR A 385 -12.44 -39.27 16.51
N PRO A 386 -12.27 -40.42 17.18
CA PRO A 386 -11.45 -41.52 16.66
C PRO A 386 -11.88 -41.96 15.25
N GLU A 387 -13.18 -41.96 14.97
CA GLU A 387 -13.72 -42.27 13.63
C GLU A 387 -13.31 -41.23 12.59
N GLN A 388 -13.37 -39.94 12.92
CA GLN A 388 -12.94 -38.85 12.04
C GLN A 388 -11.44 -38.94 11.76
N LEU A 389 -10.63 -39.23 12.78
CA LEU A 389 -9.20 -39.48 12.62
C LEU A 389 -8.93 -40.69 11.71
N ALA A 390 -9.67 -41.78 11.89
CA ALA A 390 -9.57 -42.96 11.04
C ALA A 390 -9.93 -42.64 9.58
N ARG A 391 -11.02 -41.88 9.34
CA ARG A 391 -11.45 -41.47 8.00
C ARG A 391 -10.45 -40.53 7.33
N LEU A 392 -9.87 -39.58 8.09
CA LEU A 392 -8.78 -38.73 7.60
C LEU A 392 -7.53 -39.55 7.26
N SER A 393 -7.18 -40.56 8.07
CA SER A 393 -6.06 -41.46 7.78
C SER A 393 -6.30 -42.26 6.48
N LEU A 394 -7.53 -42.69 6.24
CA LEU A 394 -7.92 -43.40 5.03
C LEU A 394 -7.81 -42.49 3.80
N LEU A 395 -8.33 -41.25 3.90
CA LEU A 395 -8.21 -40.26 2.83
C LEU A 395 -6.76 -39.91 2.52
N ARG A 396 -5.89 -39.80 3.52
CA ARG A 396 -4.44 -39.59 3.33
C ARG A 396 -3.80 -40.77 2.59
N ARG A 397 -4.11 -42.01 2.98
CA ARG A 397 -3.64 -43.22 2.29
C ARG A 397 -4.12 -43.29 0.85
N MET A 398 -5.41 -43.03 0.60
CA MET A 398 -5.98 -42.97 -0.75
C MET A 398 -5.30 -41.91 -1.63
N LYS A 399 -5.06 -40.72 -1.10
CA LYS A 399 -4.34 -39.65 -1.83
C LYS A 399 -2.90 -40.05 -2.11
N ARG A 400 -2.19 -40.63 -1.13
CA ARG A 400 -0.80 -41.07 -1.27
C ARG A 400 -0.64 -42.16 -2.33
N ALA A 401 -1.56 -43.14 -2.36
CA ALA A 401 -1.56 -44.23 -3.34
C ALA A 401 -1.76 -43.74 -4.79
N ARG A 402 -2.41 -42.59 -4.97
CA ARG A 402 -2.66 -41.99 -6.30
C ARG A 402 -1.54 -41.07 -6.80
N LEU A 403 -0.58 -40.76 -5.94
CA LEU A 403 0.57 -39.89 -6.22
C LEU A 403 1.80 -40.76 -6.45
N VAL A 404 2.55 -40.41 -7.49
CA VAL A 404 3.83 -41.06 -7.82
C VAL A 404 4.93 -40.02 -7.66
N ASN A 405 5.84 -40.26 -6.72
CA ASN A 405 7.04 -39.44 -6.58
C ASN A 405 8.24 -40.13 -7.27
N ALA A 406 9.40 -39.48 -7.26
CA ALA A 406 10.60 -40.01 -7.92
C ALA A 406 11.10 -41.32 -7.28
N GLU A 407 10.90 -41.51 -5.98
CA GLU A 407 11.32 -42.71 -5.25
C GLU A 407 10.42 -43.91 -5.59
N ASP A 408 9.10 -43.71 -5.65
CA ASP A 408 8.14 -44.73 -6.05
C ASP A 408 8.38 -45.17 -7.50
N MET A 409 8.67 -44.21 -8.38
CA MET A 409 9.03 -44.47 -9.76
C MET A 409 10.33 -45.27 -9.85
N ALA A 410 11.38 -44.89 -9.11
CA ALA A 410 12.64 -45.62 -9.06
C ALA A 410 12.46 -47.03 -8.49
N ARG A 411 11.59 -47.23 -7.50
CA ARG A 411 11.28 -48.54 -6.92
C ARG A 411 10.55 -49.43 -7.92
N TYR A 412 9.53 -48.90 -8.60
CA TYR A 412 8.76 -49.64 -9.61
C TYR A 412 9.63 -50.03 -10.81
N VAL A 413 10.38 -49.07 -11.36
CA VAL A 413 11.30 -49.32 -12.48
C VAL A 413 12.45 -50.22 -12.04
N GLY A 414 13.02 -50.01 -10.84
CA GLY A 414 14.13 -50.82 -10.32
C GLY A 414 13.77 -52.28 -10.12
N ARG A 415 12.56 -52.57 -9.61
CA ARG A 415 12.04 -53.94 -9.46
C ARG A 415 12.00 -54.70 -10.78
N HIS A 416 11.63 -54.00 -11.85
CA HIS A 416 11.39 -54.56 -13.18
C HIS A 416 12.64 -54.56 -14.08
N LEU A 417 13.44 -53.50 -14.03
CA LEU A 417 14.66 -53.34 -14.83
C LEU A 417 15.84 -54.14 -14.26
N GLN A 418 15.89 -54.35 -12.93
CA GLN A 418 16.96 -55.07 -12.21
C GLN A 418 18.37 -54.72 -12.73
N GLN A 419 19.15 -55.68 -13.23
CA GLN A 419 20.46 -55.46 -13.88
C GLN A 419 20.36 -55.31 -15.42
N GLY A 420 19.16 -55.41 -15.99
CA GLY A 420 18.94 -55.28 -17.42
C GLY A 420 19.25 -53.87 -17.95
N ALA A 421 19.70 -53.82 -19.20
CA ALA A 421 19.86 -52.58 -19.95
C ALA A 421 18.50 -51.96 -20.33
N ALA A 422 17.47 -52.80 -20.47
CA ALA A 422 16.15 -52.36 -20.90
C ALA A 422 15.02 -53.34 -20.58
N ILE A 423 13.79 -52.82 -20.55
CA ILE A 423 12.57 -53.61 -20.43
C ILE A 423 11.41 -52.99 -21.23
N ASP A 424 10.60 -53.85 -21.85
CA ASP A 424 9.38 -53.46 -22.55
C ASP A 424 8.19 -53.33 -21.57
N SER A 425 7.33 -52.35 -21.82
CA SER A 425 6.02 -52.17 -21.19
C SER A 425 5.20 -53.44 -21.01
N ALA A 426 5.26 -54.39 -21.96
CA ALA A 426 4.53 -55.66 -21.90
C ALA A 426 4.97 -56.58 -20.75
N ARG A 427 6.19 -56.37 -20.22
CA ARG A 427 6.76 -57.16 -19.12
C ARG A 427 6.65 -56.45 -17.76
N LEU A 428 5.91 -55.34 -17.68
CA LEU A 428 5.72 -54.58 -16.45
C LEU A 428 4.46 -55.05 -15.72
N ASP A 429 4.64 -55.75 -14.61
CA ASP A 429 3.51 -56.16 -13.77
C ASP A 429 2.94 -54.98 -12.97
N ILE A 430 1.62 -55.03 -12.77
CA ILE A 430 0.84 -54.06 -11.98
C ILE A 430 0.16 -54.82 -10.82
N ALA A 431 0.70 -54.72 -9.61
CA ALA A 431 0.19 -55.44 -8.44
C ALA A 431 -0.58 -54.53 -7.45
N SER A 432 -0.48 -53.21 -7.59
CA SER A 432 -1.14 -52.24 -6.70
C SER A 432 -1.60 -50.97 -7.43
N ILE A 433 -2.33 -50.11 -6.71
CA ILE A 433 -2.76 -48.80 -7.24
C ILE A 433 -1.53 -47.91 -7.50
N GLU A 434 -0.51 -47.97 -6.66
CA GLU A 434 0.76 -47.25 -6.85
C GLU A 434 1.45 -47.70 -8.15
N ASP A 435 1.54 -49.02 -8.37
CA ASP A 435 2.11 -49.61 -9.58
C ASP A 435 1.33 -49.17 -10.84
N LEU A 436 0.00 -49.18 -10.77
CA LEU A 436 -0.86 -48.71 -11.86
C LEU A 436 -0.58 -47.24 -12.19
N ARG A 437 -0.43 -46.38 -11.15
CA ARG A 437 -0.12 -44.96 -11.36
C ARG A 437 1.29 -44.75 -11.88
N ALA A 438 2.26 -45.55 -11.46
CA ALA A 438 3.62 -45.53 -11.99
C ALA A 438 3.62 -45.88 -13.48
N TYR A 439 2.93 -46.95 -13.87
CA TYR A 439 2.73 -47.36 -15.26
C TYR A 439 2.05 -46.27 -16.10
N GLN A 440 0.94 -45.69 -15.62
CA GLN A 440 0.27 -44.58 -16.31
C GLN A 440 1.19 -43.37 -16.52
N THR A 441 2.04 -43.09 -15.54
CA THR A 441 3.00 -41.98 -15.61
C THR A 441 4.09 -42.26 -16.64
N LEU A 442 4.60 -43.49 -16.72
CA LEU A 442 5.57 -43.92 -17.74
C LEU A 442 4.97 -43.87 -19.15
N LEU A 443 3.73 -44.33 -19.33
CA LEU A 443 3.00 -44.22 -20.59
C LEU A 443 2.83 -42.75 -21.02
N THR A 444 2.46 -41.88 -20.07
CA THR A 444 2.33 -40.44 -20.31
C THR A 444 3.67 -39.82 -20.71
N LEU A 445 4.77 -40.24 -20.06
CA LEU A 445 6.13 -39.81 -20.36
C LEU A 445 6.56 -40.25 -21.77
N ALA A 446 6.28 -41.49 -22.17
CA ALA A 446 6.55 -41.99 -23.51
C ALA A 446 5.83 -41.17 -24.59
N LEU A 447 4.52 -40.93 -24.39
CA LEU A 447 3.68 -40.15 -25.30
C LEU A 447 4.11 -38.68 -25.42
N ARG A 448 4.52 -38.07 -24.31
CA ARG A 448 4.99 -36.67 -24.30
C ARG A 448 6.41 -36.54 -24.87
N GLY A 449 7.28 -37.50 -24.59
CA GLY A 449 8.65 -37.55 -25.08
C GLY A 449 8.74 -37.70 -26.60
N ASN A 450 7.75 -38.36 -27.22
CA ASN A 450 7.70 -38.56 -28.67
C ASN A 450 7.14 -37.35 -29.47
N ARG A 451 6.86 -36.22 -28.82
CA ARG A 451 6.43 -35.00 -29.53
C ARG A 451 7.62 -34.30 -30.18
N ILE A 452 7.38 -33.58 -31.28
CA ILE A 452 8.40 -32.73 -31.93
C ILE A 452 8.95 -31.73 -30.89
N GLY A 453 10.25 -31.82 -30.61
CA GLY A 453 10.92 -31.04 -29.57
C GLY A 453 11.14 -31.76 -28.22
N GLY A 454 10.71 -33.02 -28.08
CA GLY A 454 10.95 -33.85 -26.91
C GLY A 454 10.25 -33.39 -25.63
N LEU A 455 10.66 -33.97 -24.49
CA LEU A 455 10.21 -33.50 -23.18
C LEU A 455 10.85 -32.12 -22.89
N ARG A 456 10.04 -31.11 -22.55
CA ARG A 456 10.56 -29.78 -22.18
C ARG A 456 11.47 -29.88 -20.95
N ARG A 457 12.54 -29.10 -20.91
CA ARG A 457 13.50 -29.07 -19.78
C ARG A 457 12.84 -28.78 -18.42
N GLU A 458 11.71 -28.08 -18.42
CA GLU A 458 10.93 -27.71 -17.24
C GLU A 458 9.72 -28.62 -16.98
N ASP A 459 9.51 -29.69 -17.77
CA ASP A 459 8.35 -30.57 -17.57
C ASP A 459 8.44 -31.21 -16.17
N PRO A 460 7.40 -31.07 -15.33
CA PRO A 460 7.41 -31.60 -13.97
C PRO A 460 7.62 -33.12 -13.92
N LEU A 461 7.24 -33.85 -14.97
CA LEU A 461 7.42 -35.29 -15.06
C LEU A 461 8.88 -35.70 -15.35
N GLY A 462 9.69 -34.80 -15.92
CA GLY A 462 11.11 -35.05 -16.18
C GLY A 462 11.90 -35.32 -14.90
N ARG A 463 11.47 -34.78 -13.75
CA ARG A 463 12.09 -35.02 -12.44
C ARG A 463 11.96 -36.47 -11.95
N LEU A 464 11.03 -37.24 -12.53
CA LEU A 464 10.78 -38.65 -12.20
C LEU A 464 11.72 -39.60 -12.96
N LEU A 465 12.36 -39.15 -14.05
CA LEU A 465 13.24 -39.93 -14.93
C LEU A 465 14.69 -39.99 -14.44
N ARG A 466 14.92 -40.23 -13.15
CA ARG A 466 16.29 -40.31 -12.60
C ARG A 466 16.88 -41.69 -12.89
N GLY A 467 17.88 -41.75 -13.78
CA GLY A 467 18.66 -42.95 -14.08
C GLY A 467 18.10 -43.87 -15.17
N PHE A 468 16.96 -43.52 -15.77
CA PHE A 468 16.38 -44.24 -16.91
C PHE A 468 15.69 -43.26 -17.88
N ARG A 469 15.48 -43.71 -19.12
CA ARG A 469 14.73 -43.02 -20.17
C ARG A 469 13.59 -43.90 -20.65
N VAL A 470 12.56 -43.27 -21.21
CA VAL A 470 11.38 -43.97 -21.73
C VAL A 470 11.21 -43.60 -23.19
N GLU A 471 11.09 -44.60 -24.04
CA GLU A 471 10.95 -44.45 -25.49
C GLU A 471 9.66 -45.12 -25.95
N LEU A 472 8.92 -44.46 -26.84
CA LEU A 472 7.72 -45.02 -27.44
C LEU A 472 8.13 -45.97 -28.58
N LEU A 473 7.64 -47.21 -28.57
CA LEU A 473 7.99 -48.21 -29.59
C LEU A 473 7.00 -48.24 -30.75
N ASP A 474 5.71 -48.15 -30.48
CA ASP A 474 4.67 -48.17 -31.51
C ASP A 474 3.56 -47.19 -31.15
N ALA A 475 3.30 -46.22 -32.03
CA ALA A 475 2.24 -45.23 -31.85
C ALA A 475 0.88 -45.72 -32.40
N GLY A 476 0.85 -46.83 -33.15
CA GLY A 476 -0.29 -47.24 -33.96
C GLY A 476 -1.02 -48.50 -33.50
N SER A 477 -0.35 -49.48 -32.89
CA SER A 477 -0.99 -50.70 -32.40
C SER A 477 -0.79 -50.89 -30.89
N GLY A 478 -1.86 -50.70 -30.12
CA GLY A 478 -1.81 -50.83 -28.66
C GLY A 478 -1.91 -52.29 -28.22
N GLU A 479 -1.03 -52.72 -27.32
CA GLU A 479 -1.27 -53.92 -26.53
C GLU A 479 -2.21 -53.58 -25.36
N ASN A 480 -3.12 -54.50 -25.06
CA ASN A 480 -3.98 -54.40 -23.88
C ASN A 480 -3.27 -55.12 -22.73
N ASN A 481 -3.01 -54.42 -21.63
CA ASN A 481 -2.85 -55.11 -20.36
C ASN A 481 -4.21 -55.21 -19.65
N ASP A 482 -4.27 -55.92 -18.54
CA ASP A 482 -5.51 -56.17 -17.80
C ASP A 482 -6.20 -54.90 -17.27
N TYR A 483 -5.52 -53.74 -17.30
CA TYR A 483 -5.99 -52.49 -16.69
C TYR A 483 -6.11 -51.30 -17.67
N LEU A 484 -5.34 -51.25 -18.75
CA LEU A 484 -5.16 -50.10 -19.64
C LEU A 484 -4.91 -50.55 -21.08
N ARG A 485 -5.45 -49.77 -22.01
CA ARG A 485 -5.13 -49.87 -23.45
C ARG A 485 -4.25 -48.69 -23.83
N GLY A 486 -3.11 -48.96 -24.46
CA GLY A 486 -2.20 -47.89 -24.87
C GLY A 486 -1.03 -48.37 -25.72
N PRO A 487 -0.29 -47.44 -26.34
CA PRO A 487 0.88 -47.77 -27.14
C PRO A 487 1.99 -48.38 -26.28
N ARG A 488 2.80 -49.23 -26.92
CA ARG A 488 3.97 -49.85 -26.28
C ARG A 488 5.09 -48.84 -26.09
N PHE A 489 5.76 -48.96 -24.96
CA PHE A 489 6.94 -48.18 -24.64
C PHE A 489 8.02 -49.06 -24.03
N ARG A 490 9.25 -48.59 -24.05
CA ARG A 490 10.39 -49.28 -23.50
C ARG A 490 11.12 -48.37 -22.53
N ILE A 491 11.63 -48.96 -21.45
CA ILE A 491 12.45 -48.29 -20.46
C ILE A 491 13.91 -48.68 -20.70
N LEU A 492 14.80 -47.70 -20.72
CA LEU A 492 16.23 -47.84 -20.94
C LEU A 492 17.01 -47.27 -19.75
N ARG A 493 18.04 -47.98 -19.28
CA ARG A 493 18.97 -47.40 -18.29
C ARG A 493 19.80 -46.30 -18.94
N VAL A 494 19.94 -45.16 -18.27
CA VAL A 494 20.81 -44.07 -18.76
C VAL A 494 22.26 -44.57 -18.83
N GLY A 495 22.86 -44.53 -20.02
CA GLY A 495 24.23 -44.99 -20.26
C GLY A 495 24.36 -46.45 -20.71
N ALA A 496 23.25 -47.20 -20.83
CA ALA A 496 23.30 -48.52 -21.44
C ALA A 496 23.35 -48.41 -22.98
N THR A 497 24.41 -48.96 -23.58
CA THR A 497 24.44 -49.24 -25.01
C THR A 497 23.62 -50.49 -25.29
N LEU A 498 22.60 -50.32 -26.10
CA LEU A 498 21.86 -51.42 -26.70
C LEU A 498 22.85 -52.23 -27.55
N PRO A 499 22.96 -53.57 -27.40
CA PRO A 499 23.61 -54.36 -28.42
C PRO A 499 22.84 -54.15 -29.73
N GLU A 500 23.51 -53.64 -30.76
CA GLU A 500 23.01 -53.74 -32.13
C GLU A 500 22.84 -55.23 -32.43
N THR A 501 21.61 -55.69 -32.56
CA THR A 501 21.34 -56.97 -33.20
C THR A 501 20.19 -56.79 -34.17
N ALA A 502 20.54 -56.98 -35.45
CA ALA A 502 19.84 -57.68 -36.52
C ALA A 502 18.31 -57.80 -36.45
#